data_AF-A0A9P0H375-F1
#
_entry.id   AF-A0A9P0H375-F1
#
_cell.length_a   1.000
_cell.length_b   1.000
_cell.length_c   1.000
_cell.angle_alpha   90.00
_cell.angle_beta   90.00
_cell.angle_gamma   90.00
#
_symmetry.space_group_name_H-M   'P 1'
#
loop_
_entity.id
_entity.type
_entity.pdbx_description
1 polymer ?
#
loop_
_entity_poly.entity_id
_entity_poly.type
_entity_poly.pdbx_seq_one_letter_code
_entity_poly.pdbx_strand_id
1 'polypeptide(L)'
;MNWYSHFSIAMLKFIVFFFTCVLSHPRNGGDLSLWIDEHQVKMFSGYAMEIYAIVDGHVLPYILDPNFEQYLPVIPSEVGYVNFTWKSGMKKYNYNFDRLQSLDKAILDPPVITIKTKGRVPRRPKVFSLLLPCSGNSSGVASFDLGLVIESRKGKPLPGTPLRLSLRKECAQRAGPDPECDKKCANGGWCNRDKMCQCQEGYMGQYCKTALCYPQCVNNGTCTAPGTCTCPPGFQGRHCEGGICSEKCENGGKCIQKDTCECSKGYYGLRCEFSKCIIPCLNGGRCKGINKCRCPNGFRGDHCEIGRRSPAKSPCSRPCKHGVCFYNNTCLCDQGWSGKSCQHKIQKLDTQASLPEEQSSEEFSN
;
A
#
# COMPACT_ATOMS: atom_id res chain seq x y z
N MET A 1 7.52 -8.08 -15.34
CA MET A 1 7.32 -8.64 -13.99
C MET A 1 7.98 -7.67 -13.01
N ASN A 2 7.37 -6.75 -12.28
CA ASN A 2 6.06 -6.60 -11.66
C ASN A 2 5.58 -5.15 -11.84
N TRP A 3 4.62 -4.93 -12.73
CA TRP A 3 3.94 -3.63 -12.92
C TRP A 3 2.87 -3.38 -11.84
N TYR A 4 2.37 -4.45 -11.21
CA TYR A 4 1.19 -4.46 -10.35
C TYR A 4 1.49 -4.17 -8.87
N SER A 5 2.69 -4.49 -8.38
CA SER A 5 3.00 -4.29 -6.96
C SER A 5 3.31 -2.82 -6.64
N HIS A 6 4.01 -2.08 -7.51
CA HIS A 6 4.42 -0.70 -7.18
C HIS A 6 3.29 0.33 -7.30
N PHE A 7 2.41 0.23 -8.29
CA PHE A 7 1.32 1.18 -8.48
C PHE A 7 0.19 0.98 -7.48
N SER A 8 -0.13 -0.28 -7.16
CA SER A 8 -1.12 -0.62 -6.15
C SER A 8 -0.57 -0.38 -4.73
N ILE A 9 0.71 -0.64 -4.44
CA ILE A 9 1.32 -0.27 -3.15
C ILE A 9 1.50 1.25 -3.04
N ALA A 10 1.72 2.00 -4.11
CA ALA A 10 1.79 3.47 -4.06
C ALA A 10 0.43 4.08 -3.71
N MET A 11 -0.67 3.60 -4.32
CA MET A 11 -2.04 4.03 -4.00
C MET A 11 -2.59 3.45 -2.69
N LEU A 12 -2.28 2.20 -2.32
CA LEU A 12 -2.62 1.64 -1.00
C LEU A 12 -1.77 2.25 0.09
N LYS A 13 -0.49 2.61 -0.14
CA LYS A 13 0.26 3.46 0.78
C LYS A 13 -0.32 4.86 0.76
N PHE A 14 -0.75 5.41 -0.37
CA PHE A 14 -1.43 6.70 -0.41
C PHE A 14 -2.68 6.68 0.46
N ILE A 15 -3.53 5.65 0.36
CA ILE A 15 -4.81 5.51 1.08
C ILE A 15 -4.61 5.05 2.53
N VAL A 16 -3.72 4.11 2.83
CA VAL A 16 -3.42 3.64 4.20
C VAL A 16 -2.63 4.70 4.96
N PHE A 17 -1.67 5.38 4.32
CA PHE A 17 -0.96 6.52 4.91
C PHE A 17 -1.89 7.75 4.97
N PHE A 18 -2.80 7.96 4.02
CA PHE A 18 -3.89 8.95 4.14
C PHE A 18 -4.81 8.60 5.31
N PHE A 19 -5.25 7.36 5.52
CA PHE A 19 -6.14 7.06 6.64
C PHE A 19 -5.42 7.17 8.00
N THR A 20 -4.10 6.94 8.07
CA THR A 20 -3.32 7.23 9.28
C THR A 20 -2.95 8.71 9.44
N CYS A 21 -2.75 9.47 8.36
CA CYS A 21 -2.44 10.92 8.40
C CYS A 21 -3.68 11.81 8.49
N VAL A 22 -4.82 11.44 7.90
CA VAL A 22 -6.08 12.20 7.95
C VAL A 22 -6.63 12.21 9.38
N LEU A 23 -6.37 11.16 10.17
CA LEU A 23 -6.64 11.12 11.62
C LEU A 23 -5.54 11.77 12.48
N SER A 24 -4.48 12.30 11.88
CA SER A 24 -3.45 13.07 12.57
C SER A 24 -3.15 14.36 11.82
N HIS A 25 -4.16 15.20 11.63
CA HIS A 25 -3.90 16.63 11.46
C HIS A 25 -3.28 17.16 12.77
N PRO A 26 -1.98 17.50 12.83
CA PRO A 26 -1.49 18.26 13.95
C PRO A 26 -1.98 19.69 13.72
N ARG A 27 -3.15 20.01 14.27
CA ARG A 27 -3.52 21.40 14.58
C ARG A 27 -2.54 21.93 15.63
N ASN A 28 -1.31 22.25 15.21
CA ASN A 28 -0.30 23.14 15.83
C ASN A 28 1.15 22.74 15.51
N GLY A 29 1.49 22.74 14.22
CA GLY A 29 2.88 22.60 13.76
C GLY A 29 3.16 23.37 12.47
N GLY A 30 2.68 24.62 12.37
CA GLY A 30 2.65 25.42 11.14
C GLY A 30 4.03 25.77 10.56
N ASP A 31 4.59 24.86 9.79
CA ASP A 31 5.81 25.05 9.00
C ASP A 31 5.48 25.08 7.48
N LEU A 32 6.51 25.01 6.64
CA LEU A 32 6.41 25.06 5.18
C LEU A 32 5.44 24.01 4.61
N SER A 33 4.52 24.44 3.76
CA SER A 33 3.64 23.55 3.00
C SER A 33 3.47 24.07 1.58
N LEU A 34 3.36 23.15 0.62
CA LEU A 34 3.12 23.41 -0.82
C LEU A 34 2.15 22.36 -1.34
N TRP A 35 1.03 22.76 -1.93
CA TRP A 35 -0.02 21.86 -2.40
C TRP A 35 -0.80 22.43 -3.59
N ILE A 36 -1.62 21.59 -4.21
CA ILE A 36 -2.64 21.96 -5.20
C ILE A 36 -4.00 21.84 -4.51
N ASP A 37 -4.79 22.92 -4.55
CA ASP A 37 -6.08 22.99 -3.86
C ASP A 37 -7.13 22.05 -4.47
N GLU A 38 -8.11 21.69 -3.64
CA GLU A 38 -9.22 20.81 -3.95
C GLU A 38 -9.94 21.15 -5.26
N HIS A 39 -10.29 22.43 -5.46
CA HIS A 39 -10.97 22.89 -6.67
C HIS A 39 -10.12 22.65 -7.93
N GLN A 40 -8.81 22.90 -7.85
CA GLN A 40 -7.90 22.73 -8.98
C GLN A 40 -7.77 21.24 -9.35
N VAL A 41 -7.71 20.35 -8.36
CA VAL A 41 -7.69 18.91 -8.58
C VAL A 41 -9.02 18.41 -9.13
N LYS A 42 -10.15 18.92 -8.61
CA LYS A 42 -11.49 18.56 -9.07
C LYS A 42 -11.71 18.91 -10.54
N MET A 43 -11.22 20.06 -11.00
CA MET A 43 -11.30 20.43 -12.42
C MET A 43 -10.60 19.43 -13.35
N PHE A 44 -9.48 18.82 -12.90
CA PHE A 44 -8.72 17.89 -13.73
C PHE A 44 -9.11 16.43 -13.56
N SER A 45 -9.64 16.07 -12.39
CA SER A 45 -9.86 14.66 -11.99
C SER A 45 -11.32 14.28 -11.77
N GLY A 46 -12.20 15.26 -11.57
CA GLY A 46 -13.56 15.06 -11.06
C GLY A 46 -13.62 14.77 -9.54
N TYR A 47 -12.47 14.68 -8.85
CA TYR A 47 -12.39 14.42 -7.41
C TYR A 47 -11.93 15.64 -6.64
N ALA A 48 -12.61 15.88 -5.54
CA ALA A 48 -12.29 16.97 -4.63
C ALA A 48 -11.28 16.44 -3.60
N MET A 49 -9.99 16.77 -3.80
CA MET A 49 -8.91 16.49 -2.84
C MET A 49 -7.74 17.47 -2.98
N GLU A 50 -6.99 17.69 -1.91
CA GLU A 50 -5.73 18.44 -1.97
C GLU A 50 -4.54 17.50 -2.24
N ILE A 51 -3.60 17.93 -3.09
CA ILE A 51 -2.37 17.16 -3.38
C ILE A 51 -1.17 17.93 -2.86
N TYR A 52 -0.46 17.36 -1.88
CA TYR A 52 0.63 18.04 -1.17
C TYR A 52 2.01 17.68 -1.70
N ALA A 53 2.81 18.62 -2.15
CA ALA A 53 4.22 18.35 -2.44
C ALA A 53 5.11 18.39 -1.19
N ILE A 54 4.80 19.31 -0.28
CA ILE A 54 5.55 19.55 0.96
C ILE A 54 4.55 19.70 2.09
N VAL A 55 4.79 18.99 3.20
CA VAL A 55 4.00 19.08 4.44
C VAL A 55 4.97 19.30 5.60
N ASP A 56 4.70 20.32 6.41
CA ASP A 56 5.49 20.69 7.60
C ASP A 56 7.02 20.70 7.39
N GLY A 57 7.47 21.21 6.25
CA GLY A 57 8.89 21.29 5.91
C GLY A 57 9.51 20.00 5.37
N HIS A 58 8.72 18.97 5.09
CA HIS A 58 9.16 17.71 4.52
C HIS A 58 8.59 17.51 3.12
N VAL A 59 9.46 17.21 2.15
CA VAL A 59 9.03 16.79 0.81
C VAL A 59 8.41 15.40 0.91
N LEU A 60 7.22 15.22 0.35
CA LEU A 60 6.53 13.93 0.43
C LEU A 60 7.28 12.86 -0.39
N PRO A 61 7.45 11.63 0.14
CA PRO A 61 8.30 10.61 -0.48
C PRO A 61 7.93 10.22 -1.91
N TYR A 62 6.65 10.30 -2.27
CA TYR A 62 6.20 9.93 -3.61
C TYR A 62 6.76 10.84 -4.72
N ILE A 63 7.09 12.10 -4.39
CA ILE A 63 7.72 13.04 -5.34
C ILE A 63 9.20 12.71 -5.55
N LEU A 64 9.81 12.04 -4.56
CA LEU A 64 11.20 11.62 -4.60
C LEU A 64 11.39 10.27 -5.31
N ASP A 65 10.29 9.62 -5.73
CA ASP A 65 10.37 8.38 -6.50
C ASP A 65 10.97 8.68 -7.89
N PRO A 66 12.06 8.02 -8.30
CA PRO A 66 12.65 8.23 -9.62
C PRO A 66 11.72 7.87 -10.78
N ASN A 67 10.67 7.07 -10.55
CA ASN A 67 9.66 6.74 -11.55
C ASN A 67 8.42 7.62 -11.46
N PHE A 68 8.38 8.61 -10.56
CA PHE A 68 7.22 9.47 -10.34
C PHE A 68 6.68 10.07 -11.65
N GLU A 69 7.56 10.54 -12.53
CA GLU A 69 7.21 11.17 -13.81
C GLU A 69 6.48 10.21 -14.77
N GLN A 70 6.76 8.90 -14.69
CA GLN A 70 6.09 7.89 -15.53
C GLN A 70 4.62 7.69 -15.15
N TYR A 71 4.29 8.01 -13.90
CA TYR A 71 2.95 7.89 -13.33
C TYR A 71 2.10 9.14 -13.54
N LEU A 72 2.71 10.25 -13.98
CA LEU A 72 2.00 11.49 -14.24
C LEU A 72 1.31 11.47 -15.61
N PRO A 73 0.00 11.81 -15.65
CA PRO A 73 -0.71 11.96 -16.91
C PRO A 73 -0.17 13.15 -17.69
N VAL A 74 -0.39 13.14 -19.00
CA VAL A 74 -0.13 14.31 -19.84
C VAL A 74 -1.15 15.39 -19.46
N ILE A 75 -0.68 16.61 -19.20
CA ILE A 75 -1.54 17.77 -18.96
C ILE A 75 -2.31 18.05 -20.26
N PRO A 76 -3.65 18.12 -20.25
CA PRO A 76 -4.43 18.29 -21.48
C PRO A 76 -4.26 19.65 -22.15
N SER A 77 -4.66 19.74 -23.43
CA SER A 77 -4.52 20.95 -24.26
C SER A 77 -5.20 22.19 -23.69
N GLU A 78 -6.29 22.02 -22.96
CA GLU A 78 -7.16 23.05 -22.44
C GLU A 78 -6.66 23.66 -21.12
N VAL A 79 -5.74 22.98 -20.44
CA VAL A 79 -5.17 23.44 -19.19
C VAL A 79 -4.08 24.47 -19.47
N GLY A 80 -4.46 25.74 -19.49
CA GLY A 80 -3.53 26.85 -19.70
C GLY A 80 -2.66 27.17 -18.48
N TYR A 81 -3.05 26.73 -17.29
CA TYR A 81 -2.30 26.96 -16.06
C TYR A 81 -2.65 25.96 -14.95
N VAL A 82 -1.76 25.85 -13.97
CA VAL A 82 -1.97 25.09 -12.72
C VAL A 82 -1.74 26.01 -11.53
N ASN A 83 -2.71 26.07 -10.61
CA ASN A 83 -2.57 26.81 -9.36
C ASN A 83 -1.91 25.96 -8.28
N PHE A 84 -0.97 26.57 -7.58
CA PHE A 84 -0.30 26.02 -6.42
C PHE A 84 -0.48 26.98 -5.24
N THR A 85 -0.70 26.41 -4.07
CA THR A 85 -0.79 27.15 -2.82
C THR A 85 0.36 26.74 -1.90
N TRP A 86 0.97 27.74 -1.27
CA TRP A 86 2.07 27.51 -0.33
C TRP A 86 2.03 28.48 0.85
N LYS A 87 2.70 28.08 1.93
CA LYS A 87 2.90 28.88 3.14
C LYS A 87 4.19 28.47 3.84
N SER A 88 4.82 29.37 4.59
CA SER A 88 6.01 29.08 5.40
C SER A 88 5.73 28.99 6.91
N GLY A 89 4.57 29.47 7.36
CA GLY A 89 4.24 29.51 8.78
C GLY A 89 5.22 30.37 9.59
N MET A 90 5.73 29.85 10.71
CA MET A 90 6.63 30.63 11.58
C MET A 90 8.07 30.73 11.04
N LYS A 91 8.56 29.69 10.36
CA LYS A 91 9.92 29.66 9.80
C LYS A 91 9.97 30.42 8.47
N LYS A 92 11.17 30.90 8.12
CA LYS A 92 11.42 31.67 6.90
C LYS A 92 12.18 30.81 5.90
N TYR A 93 11.61 30.68 4.71
CA TYR A 93 12.19 29.97 3.58
C TYR A 93 12.32 30.89 2.37
N ASN A 94 13.40 30.73 1.63
CA ASN A 94 13.58 31.30 0.32
C ASN A 94 13.33 30.23 -0.73
N TYR A 95 12.81 30.64 -1.87
CA TYR A 95 12.58 29.76 -3.00
C TYR A 95 13.34 30.28 -4.21
N ASN A 96 13.71 29.35 -5.08
CA ASN A 96 14.35 29.62 -6.36
C ASN A 96 13.86 28.62 -7.41
N PHE A 97 13.09 29.12 -8.38
CA PHE A 97 12.79 28.42 -9.62
C PHE A 97 13.98 28.57 -10.56
N ASP A 98 14.86 27.58 -10.53
CA ASP A 98 16.11 27.58 -11.30
C ASP A 98 15.96 26.91 -12.67
N ARG A 99 14.85 26.19 -12.90
CA ARG A 99 14.54 25.56 -14.18
C ARG A 99 13.06 25.76 -14.53
N LEU A 100 12.83 26.46 -15.64
CA LEU A 100 11.53 26.68 -16.28
C LEU A 100 11.77 26.63 -17.79
N GLN A 101 11.83 25.42 -18.34
CA GLN A 101 12.28 25.20 -19.72
C GLN A 101 11.33 24.26 -20.45
N SER A 102 11.03 24.57 -21.70
CA SER A 102 10.36 23.63 -22.60
C SER A 102 11.42 22.90 -23.44
N LEU A 103 11.30 21.59 -23.56
CA LEU A 103 12.13 20.75 -24.42
C LEU A 103 11.65 20.81 -25.89
N ASP A 104 10.36 21.09 -26.10
CA ASP A 104 9.70 21.12 -27.41
C ASP A 104 9.11 22.51 -27.70
N LYS A 105 9.97 23.51 -27.92
CA LYS A 105 9.56 24.92 -28.12
C LYS A 105 8.66 25.18 -29.32
N ALA A 106 8.64 24.28 -30.30
CA ALA A 106 7.73 24.37 -31.45
C ALA A 106 6.26 24.14 -31.07
N ILE A 107 6.02 23.44 -29.96
CA ILE A 107 4.68 23.04 -29.49
C ILE A 107 4.30 23.84 -28.24
N LEU A 108 5.23 23.98 -27.29
CA LEU A 108 5.00 24.63 -25.99
C LEU A 108 6.14 25.62 -25.71
N ASP A 109 5.79 26.87 -25.43
CA ASP A 109 6.74 27.87 -24.98
C ASP A 109 7.19 27.59 -23.52
N PRO A 110 8.34 28.14 -23.07
CA PRO A 110 8.79 27.93 -21.69
C PRO A 110 7.72 28.32 -20.66
N PRO A 111 7.51 27.49 -19.62
CA PRO A 111 6.49 27.76 -18.61
C PRO A 111 6.80 29.02 -17.83
N VAL A 112 5.76 29.79 -17.49
CA VAL A 112 5.89 31.08 -16.80
C VAL A 112 5.16 31.02 -15.46
N ILE A 113 5.75 31.55 -14.40
CA ILE A 113 5.11 31.65 -13.08
C ILE A 113 4.60 33.06 -12.82
N THR A 114 3.48 33.19 -12.10
CA THR A 114 2.88 34.50 -11.78
C THR A 114 3.60 35.28 -10.66
N ILE A 115 4.63 34.68 -10.07
CA ILE A 115 5.50 35.28 -9.05
C ILE A 115 6.93 35.42 -9.59
N LYS A 116 7.79 36.18 -8.91
CA LYS A 116 9.21 36.24 -9.26
C LYS A 116 9.86 34.84 -9.14
N THR A 117 10.85 34.52 -9.97
CA THR A 117 11.57 33.23 -9.96
C THR A 117 12.35 32.98 -8.68
N LYS A 118 12.80 34.04 -8.00
CA LYS A 118 13.44 33.96 -6.68
C LYS A 118 12.70 34.86 -5.70
N GLY A 119 12.58 34.41 -4.45
CA GLY A 119 11.92 35.21 -3.43
C GLY A 119 11.81 34.50 -2.09
N ARG A 120 10.94 35.04 -1.23
CA ARG A 120 10.62 34.47 0.08
C ARG A 120 9.24 33.82 0.04
N VAL A 121 9.13 32.62 0.59
CA VAL A 121 7.83 31.94 0.74
C VAL A 121 6.95 32.75 1.71
N PRO A 122 5.68 33.01 1.37
CA PRO A 122 4.79 33.82 2.20
C PRO A 122 4.43 33.13 3.50
N ARG A 123 4.26 33.91 4.58
CA ARG A 123 3.90 33.40 5.90
C ARG A 123 2.52 32.73 5.93
N ARG A 124 1.55 33.33 5.26
CA ARG A 124 0.17 32.83 5.12
C ARG A 124 0.00 32.15 3.75
N PRO A 125 -0.98 31.23 3.60
CA PRO A 125 -1.33 30.64 2.31
C PRO A 125 -1.47 31.71 1.22
N LYS A 126 -0.76 31.53 0.12
CA LYS A 126 -0.89 32.37 -1.08
C LYS A 126 -0.83 31.50 -2.31
N VAL A 127 -1.70 31.78 -3.26
CA VAL A 127 -1.72 31.11 -4.57
C VAL A 127 -0.68 31.74 -5.49
N PHE A 128 0.01 30.91 -6.26
CA PHE A 128 0.68 31.30 -7.49
C PHE A 128 0.30 30.31 -8.60
N SER A 129 0.46 30.73 -9.85
CA SER A 129 0.06 29.93 -11.00
C SER A 129 1.27 29.66 -11.88
N LEU A 130 1.36 28.42 -12.37
CA LEU A 130 2.27 28.00 -13.43
C LEU A 130 1.50 28.03 -14.75
N LEU A 131 1.82 28.98 -15.62
CA LEU A 131 1.24 29.13 -16.96
C LEU A 131 1.97 28.21 -17.93
N LEU A 132 1.19 27.54 -18.79
CA LEU A 132 1.64 26.54 -19.77
C LEU A 132 1.28 27.01 -21.20
N PRO A 133 2.00 27.99 -21.77
CA PRO A 133 1.68 28.58 -23.06
C PRO A 133 1.99 27.63 -24.22
N CYS A 134 0.95 27.19 -24.94
CA CYS A 134 1.13 26.52 -26.23
C CYS A 134 1.51 27.54 -27.31
N SER A 135 2.51 27.23 -28.14
CA SER A 135 2.99 28.13 -29.20
C SER A 135 1.92 28.39 -30.28
N GLY A 136 0.98 27.44 -30.45
CA GLY A 136 -0.17 27.55 -31.35
C GLY A 136 0.10 27.15 -32.82
N ASN A 137 1.37 26.94 -33.18
CA ASN A 137 1.79 26.59 -34.54
C ASN A 137 1.77 25.09 -34.85
N SER A 138 1.72 24.24 -33.84
CA SER A 138 1.78 22.79 -33.99
C SER A 138 0.99 22.08 -32.89
N SER A 139 0.31 20.99 -33.26
CA SER A 139 -0.34 20.09 -32.32
C SER A 139 0.63 18.98 -31.91
N GLY A 140 0.59 18.55 -30.66
CA GLY A 140 1.40 17.44 -30.17
C GLY A 140 1.60 17.50 -28.65
N VAL A 141 2.34 16.53 -28.12
CA VAL A 141 2.73 16.49 -26.71
C VAL A 141 4.14 17.05 -26.58
N ALA A 142 4.28 18.10 -25.77
CA ALA A 142 5.54 18.72 -25.43
C ALA A 142 5.98 18.34 -24.02
N SER A 143 7.28 18.14 -23.83
CA SER A 143 7.87 17.95 -22.51
C SER A 143 8.45 19.26 -21.98
N PHE A 144 8.34 19.49 -20.68
CA PHE A 144 8.90 20.67 -20.02
C PHE A 144 9.42 20.35 -18.63
N ASP A 145 10.42 21.12 -18.23
CA ASP A 145 11.23 20.92 -17.05
C ASP A 145 10.94 22.01 -16.02
N LEU A 146 10.56 21.57 -14.82
CA LEU A 146 10.42 22.39 -13.61
C LEU A 146 11.56 22.08 -12.64
N GLY A 147 12.11 23.13 -12.03
CA GLY A 147 13.10 23.05 -10.97
C GLY A 147 12.73 24.01 -9.85
N LEU A 148 12.61 23.50 -8.62
CA LEU A 148 12.32 24.31 -7.44
C LEU A 148 13.29 23.96 -6.31
N VAL A 149 14.15 24.91 -5.97
CA VAL A 149 15.02 24.86 -4.79
C VAL A 149 14.32 25.63 -3.66
N ILE A 150 14.25 25.04 -2.47
CA ILE A 150 13.79 25.73 -1.27
C ILE A 150 14.91 25.69 -0.24
N GLU A 151 15.24 26.85 0.32
CA GLU A 151 16.31 27.01 1.28
C GLU A 151 15.78 27.63 2.57
N SER A 152 16.34 27.19 3.69
CA SER A 152 16.15 27.87 4.97
C SER A 152 16.74 29.28 4.95
N ARG A 153 16.39 30.12 5.94
CA ARG A 153 17.01 31.44 6.14
C ARG A 153 18.55 31.42 6.17
N LYS A 154 19.17 30.29 6.55
CA LYS A 154 20.62 30.12 6.61
C LYS A 154 21.25 29.69 5.27
N GLY A 155 20.48 29.61 4.19
CA GLY A 155 20.94 29.16 2.87
C GLY A 155 21.12 27.64 2.74
N LYS A 156 20.72 26.86 3.75
CA LYS A 156 20.74 25.39 3.67
C LYS A 156 19.54 24.90 2.85
N PRO A 157 19.72 24.08 1.81
CA PRO A 157 18.62 23.50 1.03
C PRO A 157 17.77 22.58 1.91
N LEU A 158 16.46 22.59 1.67
CA LEU A 158 15.51 21.70 2.30
C LEU A 158 15.76 20.27 1.80
N PRO A 159 15.80 19.26 2.68
CA PRO A 159 15.96 17.87 2.25
C PRO A 159 14.91 17.47 1.21
N GLY A 160 15.36 16.84 0.12
CA GLY A 160 14.50 16.51 -1.02
C GLY A 160 14.39 17.61 -2.08
N THR A 161 15.00 18.78 -1.87
CA THR A 161 15.14 19.82 -2.91
C THR A 161 16.58 19.86 -3.46
N PRO A 162 16.79 20.22 -4.75
CA PRO A 162 15.83 20.71 -5.73
C PRO A 162 14.78 19.67 -6.12
N LEU A 163 13.51 20.10 -6.16
CA LEU A 163 12.46 19.33 -6.83
C LEU A 163 12.70 19.45 -8.33
N ARG A 164 12.99 18.33 -8.98
CA ARG A 164 13.19 18.24 -10.43
C ARG A 164 12.04 17.42 -11.00
N LEU A 165 11.22 18.05 -11.81
CA LEU A 165 10.10 17.40 -12.48
C LEU A 165 10.20 17.66 -13.98
N SER A 166 10.01 16.60 -14.75
CA SER A 166 9.89 16.61 -16.20
C SER A 166 8.45 16.20 -16.51
N LEU A 167 7.65 17.16 -16.96
CA LEU A 167 6.21 17.04 -17.13
C LEU A 167 5.86 17.08 -18.61
N ARG A 168 4.69 16.55 -18.97
CA ARG A 168 4.21 16.50 -20.35
C ARG A 168 2.93 17.30 -20.49
N LYS A 169 2.83 18.13 -21.52
CA LYS A 169 1.65 18.94 -21.87
C LYS A 169 1.27 18.66 -23.32
N GLU A 170 0.04 18.21 -23.53
CA GLU A 170 -0.55 18.20 -24.86
C GLU A 170 -0.88 19.63 -25.25
N CYS A 171 -0.54 20.03 -26.46
CA CYS A 171 -1.02 21.26 -27.09
C CYS A 171 -1.74 20.84 -28.35
N ALA A 172 -2.98 21.29 -28.50
CA ALA A 172 -3.70 21.17 -29.73
C ALA A 172 -3.74 22.56 -30.35
N GLN A 173 -3.46 22.65 -31.64
CA GLN A 173 -3.88 23.79 -32.42
C GLN A 173 -5.40 23.83 -32.31
N ARG A 174 -5.92 24.72 -31.47
CA ARG A 174 -7.35 25.01 -31.48
C ARG A 174 -7.60 25.61 -32.86
N ALA A 175 -8.42 24.94 -33.67
CA ALA A 175 -9.12 25.65 -34.73
C ALA A 175 -9.77 26.86 -34.05
N GLY A 176 -9.60 28.04 -34.63
CA GLY A 176 -9.95 29.32 -34.02
C GLY A 176 -11.46 29.43 -33.69
N PRO A 177 -11.97 30.65 -33.53
CA PRO A 177 -13.41 30.89 -33.34
C PRO A 177 -14.24 30.04 -34.32
N ASP A 178 -15.11 29.15 -33.83
CA ASP A 178 -16.00 28.34 -34.69
C ASP A 178 -17.39 29.01 -34.73
N PRO A 179 -17.81 29.60 -35.86
CA PRO A 179 -19.12 30.24 -35.99
C PRO A 179 -20.30 29.32 -35.61
N GLU A 180 -20.11 28.00 -35.73
CA GLU A 180 -21.11 26.98 -35.42
C GLU A 180 -20.90 26.31 -34.05
N CYS A 181 -20.03 26.87 -33.20
CA CYS A 181 -19.74 26.40 -31.85
C CYS A 181 -21.02 26.14 -31.02
N ASP A 182 -22.03 27.01 -31.17
CA ASP A 182 -23.35 26.89 -30.52
C ASP A 182 -24.05 25.54 -30.74
N LYS A 183 -23.75 24.83 -31.84
CA LYS A 183 -24.34 23.52 -32.16
C LYS A 183 -23.43 22.33 -31.83
N LYS A 184 -22.14 22.56 -31.60
CA LYS A 184 -21.12 21.51 -31.49
C LYS A 184 -20.68 21.24 -30.05
N CYS A 185 -20.84 22.22 -29.14
CA CYS A 185 -20.51 22.02 -27.72
C CYS A 185 -21.35 20.88 -27.13
N ALA A 186 -20.68 19.85 -26.61
CA ALA A 186 -21.30 18.68 -26.01
C ALA A 186 -21.28 18.73 -24.48
N ASN A 187 -21.90 17.75 -23.83
CA ASN A 187 -21.82 17.49 -22.40
C ASN A 187 -22.13 18.72 -21.51
N GLY A 188 -23.13 19.51 -21.92
CA GLY A 188 -23.57 20.71 -21.20
C GLY A 188 -22.62 21.91 -21.31
N GLY A 189 -21.60 21.86 -22.17
CA GLY A 189 -20.78 23.02 -22.49
C GLY A 189 -21.58 24.09 -23.24
N TRP A 190 -21.16 25.35 -23.11
CA TRP A 190 -21.82 26.51 -23.72
C TRP A 190 -20.85 27.31 -24.58
N CYS A 191 -21.32 27.95 -25.64
CA CYS A 191 -20.47 28.74 -26.52
C CYS A 191 -20.33 30.18 -26.02
N ASN A 192 -19.10 30.67 -25.86
CA ASN A 192 -18.84 32.04 -25.43
C ASN A 192 -18.89 33.06 -26.59
N ARG A 193 -18.73 34.34 -26.26
CA ARG A 193 -18.72 35.44 -27.25
C ARG A 193 -17.62 35.32 -28.30
N ASP A 194 -16.49 34.71 -27.94
CA ASP A 194 -15.36 34.47 -28.83
C ASP A 194 -15.54 33.22 -29.70
N LYS A 195 -16.76 32.66 -29.73
CA LYS A 195 -17.11 31.46 -30.50
C LYS A 195 -16.26 30.24 -30.14
N MET A 196 -16.02 30.07 -28.83
CA MET A 196 -15.32 28.93 -28.25
C MET A 196 -16.21 28.22 -27.22
N CYS A 197 -16.20 26.89 -27.21
CA CYS A 197 -16.92 26.14 -26.19
C CYS A 197 -16.24 26.28 -24.82
N GLN A 198 -17.06 26.57 -23.81
CA GLN A 198 -16.72 26.53 -22.40
C GLN A 198 -17.29 25.24 -21.82
N CYS A 199 -16.41 24.35 -21.39
CA CYS A 199 -16.78 23.01 -20.95
C CYS A 199 -17.24 22.98 -19.49
N GLN A 200 -18.16 22.07 -19.20
CA GLN A 200 -18.54 21.74 -17.82
C GLN A 200 -17.40 21.00 -17.12
N GLU A 201 -17.46 20.98 -15.80
CA GLU A 201 -16.46 20.32 -14.96
C GLU A 201 -16.28 18.84 -15.36
N GLY A 202 -15.02 18.43 -15.55
CA GLY A 202 -14.67 17.07 -15.95
C GLY A 202 -14.77 16.78 -17.46
N TYR A 203 -15.09 17.76 -18.31
CA TYR A 203 -15.07 17.62 -19.76
C TYR A 203 -14.08 18.59 -20.42
N MET A 204 -13.52 18.19 -21.57
CA MET A 204 -12.51 18.93 -22.30
C MET A 204 -12.59 18.71 -23.83
N GLY A 205 -11.67 19.32 -24.57
CA GLY A 205 -11.67 19.39 -26.04
C GLY A 205 -12.31 20.67 -26.57
N GLN A 206 -12.03 21.00 -27.83
CA GLN A 206 -12.62 22.17 -28.53
C GLN A 206 -14.15 22.23 -28.44
N TYR A 207 -14.80 21.07 -28.35
CA TYR A 207 -16.26 20.92 -28.31
C TYR A 207 -16.75 20.18 -27.05
N CYS A 208 -15.94 20.08 -26.00
CA CYS A 208 -16.32 19.45 -24.73
C CYS A 208 -16.76 17.98 -24.84
N LYS A 209 -16.25 17.25 -25.85
CA LYS A 209 -16.63 15.85 -26.12
C LYS A 209 -15.82 14.85 -25.31
N THR A 210 -14.61 15.21 -24.88
CA THR A 210 -13.71 14.29 -24.20
C THR A 210 -13.92 14.39 -22.70
N ALA A 211 -14.22 13.28 -22.04
CA ALA A 211 -14.30 13.23 -20.58
C ALA A 211 -12.91 13.10 -19.95
N LEU A 212 -12.73 13.70 -18.78
CA LEU A 212 -11.51 13.61 -17.97
C LEU A 212 -11.64 12.47 -16.96
N CYS A 213 -10.75 11.48 -17.04
CA CYS A 213 -10.62 10.41 -16.05
C CYS A 213 -9.26 10.51 -15.36
N TYR A 214 -9.28 10.70 -14.05
CA TYR A 214 -8.09 10.56 -13.22
C TYR A 214 -8.39 9.67 -11.98
N PRO A 215 -7.53 8.69 -11.67
CA PRO A 215 -6.50 8.12 -12.53
C PRO A 215 -7.00 7.74 -13.93
N GLN A 216 -6.10 7.75 -14.92
CA GLN A 216 -6.44 7.36 -16.29
C GLN A 216 -6.94 5.91 -16.31
N CYS A 217 -7.87 5.61 -17.21
CA CYS A 217 -8.33 4.23 -17.41
C CYS A 217 -7.15 3.38 -17.91
N VAL A 218 -6.85 2.28 -17.22
CA VAL A 218 -5.76 1.36 -17.59
C VAL A 218 -6.29 0.18 -18.41
N ASN A 219 -5.39 -0.68 -18.89
CA ASN A 219 -5.73 -1.89 -19.65
C ASN A 219 -6.66 -1.62 -20.86
N ASN A 220 -6.44 -0.49 -21.54
CA ASN A 220 -7.24 -0.06 -22.70
C ASN A 220 -8.72 0.25 -22.37
N GLY A 221 -9.02 0.61 -21.12
CA GLY A 221 -10.32 1.18 -20.74
C GLY A 221 -10.58 2.53 -21.40
N THR A 222 -11.85 2.83 -21.65
CA THR A 222 -12.28 4.10 -22.28
C THR A 222 -12.96 5.00 -21.25
N CYS A 223 -12.56 6.27 -21.18
CA CYS A 223 -13.21 7.26 -20.32
C CYS A 223 -14.52 7.73 -20.98
N THR A 224 -15.66 7.36 -20.42
CA THR A 224 -16.98 7.65 -21.00
C THR A 224 -17.69 8.83 -20.33
N ALA A 225 -17.35 9.10 -19.07
CA ALA A 225 -17.82 10.25 -18.31
C ALA A 225 -16.74 10.67 -17.29
N PRO A 226 -16.81 11.87 -16.71
CA PRO A 226 -15.83 12.33 -15.73
C PRO A 226 -15.59 11.29 -14.63
N GLY A 227 -14.33 10.88 -14.48
CA GLY A 227 -13.93 9.86 -13.50
C GLY A 227 -14.50 8.44 -13.71
N THR A 228 -15.16 8.17 -14.84
CA THR A 228 -15.85 6.90 -15.14
C THR A 228 -15.22 6.19 -16.33
N CYS A 229 -14.70 4.98 -16.08
CA CYS A 229 -14.11 4.14 -17.11
C CYS A 229 -15.03 2.99 -17.51
N THR A 230 -15.13 2.74 -18.81
CA THR A 230 -15.71 1.51 -19.36
C THR A 230 -14.58 0.52 -19.66
N CYS A 231 -14.64 -0.65 -19.02
CA CYS A 231 -13.57 -1.64 -19.09
C CYS A 231 -13.77 -2.66 -20.21
N PRO A 232 -12.68 -3.07 -20.88
CA PRO A 232 -12.76 -4.12 -21.88
C PRO A 232 -13.07 -5.48 -21.23
N PRO A 233 -13.56 -6.46 -22.01
CA PRO A 233 -13.85 -7.80 -21.50
C PRO A 233 -12.65 -8.43 -20.79
N GLY A 234 -12.87 -8.98 -19.60
CA GLY A 234 -11.80 -9.57 -18.78
C GLY A 234 -11.14 -8.59 -17.79
N PHE A 235 -11.61 -7.34 -17.72
CA PHE A 235 -11.16 -6.34 -16.76
C PHE A 235 -12.33 -5.74 -15.96
N GLN A 236 -12.04 -5.27 -14.76
CA GLN A 236 -12.98 -4.68 -13.82
C GLN A 236 -12.27 -3.64 -12.94
N GLY A 237 -13.04 -2.97 -12.08
CA GLY A 237 -12.55 -1.89 -11.22
C GLY A 237 -12.89 -0.51 -11.78
N ARG A 238 -12.69 0.53 -10.98
CA ARG A 238 -13.12 1.89 -11.33
C ARG A 238 -12.30 2.47 -12.48
N HIS A 239 -11.06 2.02 -12.62
CA HIS A 239 -10.09 2.43 -13.62
C HIS A 239 -9.63 1.25 -14.48
N CYS A 240 -10.37 0.13 -14.47
CA CYS A 240 -10.04 -1.11 -15.19
C CYS A 240 -8.75 -1.80 -14.72
N GLU A 241 -8.40 -1.59 -13.45
CA GLU A 241 -7.18 -2.08 -12.81
C GLU A 241 -7.21 -3.57 -12.43
N GLY A 242 -8.40 -4.15 -12.25
CA GLY A 242 -8.59 -5.54 -11.84
C GLY A 242 -8.85 -6.47 -13.01
N GLY A 243 -8.38 -7.71 -12.92
CA GLY A 243 -8.75 -8.76 -13.87
C GLY A 243 -10.07 -9.44 -13.50
N ILE A 244 -10.76 -10.00 -14.49
CA ILE A 244 -11.85 -10.97 -14.32
C ILE A 244 -11.34 -12.33 -14.80
N CYS A 245 -11.38 -13.32 -13.92
CA CYS A 245 -10.99 -14.70 -14.21
C CYS A 245 -12.25 -15.55 -14.25
N SER A 246 -12.40 -16.35 -15.30
CA SER A 246 -13.55 -17.25 -15.49
C SER A 246 -13.58 -18.31 -14.38
N GLU A 247 -12.39 -18.80 -14.00
CA GLU A 247 -12.21 -19.65 -12.82
C GLU A 247 -11.52 -18.86 -11.70
N LYS A 248 -11.96 -19.06 -10.45
CA LYS A 248 -11.39 -18.35 -9.31
C LYS A 248 -9.95 -18.78 -9.06
N CYS A 249 -9.09 -17.80 -8.75
CA CYS A 249 -7.76 -18.05 -8.21
C CYS A 249 -7.88 -18.73 -6.84
N GLU A 250 -7.13 -19.81 -6.64
CA GLU A 250 -7.09 -20.58 -5.40
C GLU A 250 -6.03 -20.06 -4.44
N ASN A 251 -6.05 -20.56 -3.20
CA ASN A 251 -5.01 -20.33 -2.19
C ASN A 251 -4.65 -18.85 -1.93
N GLY A 252 -5.62 -17.95 -2.07
CA GLY A 252 -5.42 -16.51 -1.86
C GLY A 252 -4.73 -15.80 -3.03
N GLY A 253 -4.73 -16.40 -4.22
CA GLY A 253 -4.33 -15.71 -5.45
C GLY A 253 -5.32 -14.60 -5.83
N LYS A 254 -4.84 -13.56 -6.51
CA LYS A 254 -5.65 -12.43 -6.98
C LYS A 254 -5.72 -12.45 -8.51
N CYS A 255 -6.91 -12.25 -9.06
CA CYS A 255 -7.05 -12.10 -10.51
C CYS A 255 -6.57 -10.71 -10.92
N ILE A 256 -5.46 -10.64 -11.66
CA ILE A 256 -4.82 -9.38 -12.05
C ILE A 256 -5.06 -9.01 -13.51
N GLN A 257 -5.36 -10.01 -14.36
CA GLN A 257 -5.75 -9.86 -15.75
C GLN A 257 -6.73 -10.98 -16.12
N LYS A 258 -7.30 -10.92 -17.33
CA LYS A 258 -8.17 -11.97 -17.85
C LYS A 258 -7.54 -13.35 -17.67
N ASP A 259 -8.21 -14.23 -16.92
CA ASP A 259 -7.80 -15.60 -16.64
C ASP A 259 -6.35 -15.75 -16.12
N THR A 260 -5.81 -14.69 -15.48
CA THR A 260 -4.43 -14.65 -15.00
C THR A 260 -4.39 -14.33 -13.51
N CYS A 261 -3.91 -15.28 -12.72
CA CYS A 261 -3.80 -15.16 -11.27
C CYS A 261 -2.39 -14.75 -10.83
N GLU A 262 -2.31 -13.73 -9.99
CA GLU A 262 -1.13 -13.42 -9.19
C GLU A 262 -1.15 -14.29 -7.92
N CYS A 263 -0.18 -15.19 -7.80
CA CYS A 263 -0.11 -16.13 -6.69
C CYS A 263 0.58 -15.53 -5.47
N SER A 264 0.01 -15.81 -4.30
CA SER A 264 0.67 -15.56 -3.02
C SER A 264 1.98 -16.33 -2.92
N LYS A 265 2.95 -15.80 -2.17
CA LYS A 265 4.27 -16.42 -1.99
C LYS A 265 4.11 -17.90 -1.58
N GLY A 266 4.87 -18.79 -2.22
CA GLY A 266 4.77 -20.23 -1.96
C GLY A 266 3.62 -20.94 -2.68
N TYR A 267 2.91 -20.29 -3.59
CA TYR A 267 1.96 -20.92 -4.51
C TYR A 267 2.31 -20.62 -5.97
N TYR A 268 1.92 -21.51 -6.88
CA TYR A 268 2.16 -21.43 -8.32
C TYR A 268 1.11 -22.25 -9.09
N GLY A 269 1.16 -22.17 -10.42
CA GLY A 269 0.11 -22.71 -11.30
C GLY A 269 -0.73 -21.60 -11.90
N LEU A 270 -1.58 -21.93 -12.87
CA LEU A 270 -2.40 -20.93 -13.59
C LEU A 270 -3.44 -20.28 -12.67
N ARG A 271 -3.87 -21.03 -11.65
CA ARG A 271 -4.87 -20.63 -10.65
C ARG A 271 -4.30 -20.66 -9.25
N CYS A 272 -2.97 -20.72 -9.08
CA CYS A 272 -2.31 -20.84 -7.78
C CYS A 272 -2.69 -22.12 -7.02
N GLU A 273 -3.01 -23.17 -7.76
CA GLU A 273 -3.47 -24.48 -7.28
C GLU A 273 -2.35 -25.30 -6.62
N PHE A 274 -1.09 -25.04 -6.98
CA PHE A 274 0.06 -25.77 -6.46
C PHE A 274 0.79 -24.97 -5.37
N SER A 275 1.23 -25.64 -4.31
CA SER A 275 2.06 -25.03 -3.27
C SER A 275 3.52 -25.46 -3.40
N LYS A 276 4.44 -24.49 -3.32
CA LYS A 276 5.89 -24.68 -3.26
C LYS A 276 6.41 -24.31 -1.87
N CYS A 277 7.00 -25.28 -1.19
CA CYS A 277 7.66 -25.05 0.08
C CYS A 277 9.08 -24.56 -0.17
N ILE A 278 9.49 -23.48 0.52
CA ILE A 278 10.86 -22.97 0.43
C ILE A 278 11.79 -23.92 1.19
N ILE A 279 11.35 -24.39 2.35
CA ILE A 279 12.00 -25.47 3.11
C ILE A 279 11.29 -26.79 2.74
N PRO A 280 11.97 -27.76 2.11
CA PRO A 280 11.34 -28.98 1.64
C PRO A 280 10.78 -29.81 2.80
N CYS A 281 9.65 -30.46 2.56
CA CYS A 281 9.07 -31.40 3.50
C CYS A 281 9.91 -32.67 3.58
N LEU A 282 10.29 -33.07 4.79
CA LEU A 282 11.07 -34.28 5.05
C LEU A 282 10.15 -35.50 5.15
N ASN A 283 10.77 -36.69 5.17
CA ASN A 283 10.10 -37.96 5.44
C ASN A 283 8.84 -38.23 4.57
N GLY A 284 8.85 -37.78 3.31
CA GLY A 284 7.73 -37.97 2.37
C GLY A 284 6.53 -37.04 2.58
N GLY A 285 6.68 -35.96 3.35
CA GLY A 285 5.66 -34.93 3.50
C GLY A 285 5.33 -34.20 2.19
N ARG A 286 4.08 -33.77 2.04
CA ARG A 286 3.66 -32.93 0.90
C ARG A 286 3.48 -31.49 1.34
N CYS A 287 3.91 -30.55 0.51
CA CYS A 287 3.74 -29.15 0.82
C CYS A 287 2.26 -28.76 0.90
N LYS A 288 1.93 -27.93 1.89
CA LYS A 288 0.62 -27.31 2.07
C LYS A 288 0.81 -25.85 2.48
N GLY A 289 1.05 -25.00 1.49
CA GLY A 289 1.25 -23.56 1.65
C GLY A 289 2.69 -23.15 1.95
N ILE A 290 2.88 -22.07 2.71
CA ILE A 290 4.22 -21.51 3.00
C ILE A 290 4.86 -22.30 4.14
N ASN A 291 5.89 -23.08 3.83
CA ASN A 291 6.73 -23.77 4.81
C ASN A 291 5.95 -24.67 5.79
N LYS A 292 4.77 -25.15 5.38
CA LYS A 292 3.97 -26.10 6.15
C LYS A 292 3.79 -27.37 5.36
N CYS A 293 4.02 -28.49 6.01
CA CYS A 293 3.98 -29.80 5.41
C CYS A 293 2.83 -30.63 5.95
N ARG A 294 2.14 -31.33 5.05
CA ARG A 294 1.24 -32.41 5.39
C ARG A 294 2.09 -33.67 5.60
N CYS A 295 2.22 -34.07 6.87
CA CYS A 295 3.09 -35.17 7.25
C CYS A 295 2.42 -36.54 7.11
N PRO A 296 3.18 -37.57 6.69
CA PRO A 296 2.71 -38.96 6.74
C PRO A 296 2.51 -39.45 8.17
N ASN A 297 1.76 -40.53 8.32
CA ASN A 297 1.48 -41.12 9.63
C ASN A 297 2.78 -41.44 10.39
N GLY A 298 2.90 -40.91 11.61
CA GLY A 298 4.07 -41.10 12.46
C GLY A 298 5.12 -39.98 12.41
N PHE A 299 4.94 -38.98 11.53
CA PHE A 299 5.77 -37.79 11.48
C PHE A 299 4.95 -36.53 11.82
N ARG A 300 5.60 -35.56 12.46
CA ARG A 300 5.04 -34.27 12.90
C ARG A 300 6.09 -33.16 12.76
N GLY A 301 5.73 -31.93 13.09
CA GLY A 301 6.55 -30.74 12.84
C GLY A 301 6.13 -30.02 11.58
N ASP A 302 6.57 -28.77 11.41
CA ASP A 302 6.19 -27.93 10.26
C ASP A 302 6.79 -28.46 8.94
N HIS A 303 7.87 -29.24 9.04
CA HIS A 303 8.59 -29.86 7.93
C HIS A 303 8.64 -31.39 8.01
N CYS A 304 7.83 -32.00 8.88
CA CYS A 304 7.79 -33.44 9.13
C CYS A 304 9.11 -34.03 9.65
N GLU A 305 9.89 -33.20 10.34
CA GLU A 305 11.19 -33.51 10.92
C GLU A 305 11.09 -34.35 12.21
N ILE A 306 9.93 -34.36 12.88
CA ILE A 306 9.73 -35.05 14.15
C ILE A 306 9.13 -36.43 13.89
N GLY A 307 9.96 -37.48 13.97
CA GLY A 307 9.49 -38.88 13.91
C GLY A 307 8.92 -39.38 15.25
N ARG A 308 8.11 -40.45 15.21
CA ARG A 308 7.70 -41.20 16.41
C ARG A 308 8.94 -41.68 17.18
N ARG A 309 9.11 -41.21 18.42
CA ARG A 309 9.88 -41.95 19.42
C ARG A 309 9.11 -43.25 19.71
N SER A 310 9.76 -44.40 19.56
CA SER A 310 9.25 -45.67 20.10
C SER A 310 8.92 -45.48 21.58
N PRO A 311 7.79 -46.01 22.10
CA PRO A 311 7.58 -46.01 23.54
C PRO A 311 8.70 -46.82 24.18
N ALA A 312 9.44 -46.24 25.11
CA ALA A 312 10.42 -46.96 25.89
C ALA A 312 9.72 -48.14 26.57
N LYS A 313 10.05 -49.38 26.17
CA LYS A 313 9.63 -50.58 26.92
C LYS A 313 10.10 -50.38 28.35
N SER A 314 9.19 -50.44 29.32
CA SER A 314 9.57 -50.40 30.73
C SER A 314 10.58 -51.51 31.01
N PRO A 315 11.60 -51.29 31.87
CA PRO A 315 12.62 -52.30 32.17
C PRO A 315 12.07 -53.61 32.74
N CYS A 316 10.87 -53.57 33.35
CA CYS A 316 10.27 -54.76 33.94
C CYS A 316 9.56 -55.63 32.90
N SER A 317 9.79 -56.94 32.97
CA SER A 317 9.12 -57.94 32.12
C SER A 317 7.62 -58.05 32.41
N ARG A 318 7.17 -57.62 33.59
CA ARG A 318 5.76 -57.52 33.98
C ARG A 318 5.49 -56.15 34.63
N PRO A 319 4.31 -55.55 34.40
CA PRO A 319 3.97 -54.27 35.00
C PRO A 319 3.75 -54.41 36.52
N CYS A 320 4.31 -53.48 37.29
CA CYS A 320 4.00 -53.32 38.71
C CYS A 320 2.60 -52.70 38.82
N LYS A 321 1.65 -53.37 39.47
CA LYS A 321 0.25 -52.90 39.50
C LYS A 321 0.06 -51.67 40.40
N HIS A 322 0.59 -51.72 41.62
CA HIS A 322 0.55 -50.65 42.61
C HIS A 322 1.97 -50.37 43.13
N GLY A 323 2.81 -49.84 42.24
CA GLY A 323 4.20 -49.56 42.53
C GLY A 323 5.01 -49.14 41.32
N VAL A 324 6.29 -48.84 41.54
CA VAL A 324 7.21 -48.33 40.51
C VAL A 324 8.24 -49.40 40.13
N CYS A 325 8.47 -49.56 38.81
CA CYS A 325 9.45 -50.48 38.26
C CYS A 325 10.86 -49.89 38.26
N PHE A 326 11.81 -50.61 38.87
CA PHE A 326 13.23 -50.29 38.78
C PHE A 326 13.94 -51.10 37.67
N TYR A 327 15.10 -50.60 37.22
CA TYR A 327 15.87 -51.16 36.09
C TYR A 327 16.32 -52.61 36.30
N ASN A 328 16.34 -53.10 37.53
CA ASN A 328 16.67 -54.49 37.90
C ASN A 328 15.46 -55.44 37.87
N ASN A 329 14.38 -55.09 37.17
CA ASN A 329 13.14 -55.88 37.05
C ASN A 329 12.44 -56.13 38.40
N THR A 330 12.61 -55.21 39.37
CA THR A 330 12.00 -55.29 40.70
C THR A 330 10.96 -54.18 40.86
N CYS A 331 9.81 -54.53 41.44
CA CYS A 331 8.76 -53.59 41.77
C CYS A 331 8.92 -53.10 43.22
N LEU A 332 9.01 -51.77 43.40
CA LEU A 332 8.86 -51.15 44.71
C LEU A 332 7.38 -50.87 44.94
N CYS A 333 6.78 -51.49 45.96
CA CYS A 333 5.34 -51.41 46.20
C CYS A 333 4.94 -50.19 47.02
N ASP A 334 3.79 -49.63 46.66
CA ASP A 334 3.16 -48.54 47.42
C ASP A 334 2.72 -49.05 48.81
N GLN A 335 2.60 -48.15 49.78
CA GLN A 335 2.25 -48.50 51.16
C GLN A 335 0.94 -49.32 51.23
N GLY A 336 0.98 -50.43 51.97
CA GLY A 336 -0.15 -51.35 52.10
C GLY A 336 -0.27 -52.40 50.99
N TRP A 337 0.69 -52.46 50.06
CA TRP A 337 0.78 -53.49 49.03
C TRP A 337 2.06 -54.32 49.14
N SER A 338 1.98 -55.58 48.76
CA SER A 338 3.10 -56.53 48.77
C SER A 338 3.04 -57.51 47.60
N GLY A 339 4.13 -58.25 47.39
CA GLY A 339 4.30 -59.22 46.30
C GLY A 339 5.16 -58.69 45.15
N LYS A 340 5.69 -59.60 44.33
CA LYS A 340 6.69 -59.32 43.27
C LYS A 340 6.23 -58.31 42.20
N SER A 341 4.93 -58.13 42.03
CA SER A 341 4.31 -57.13 41.14
C SER A 341 3.35 -56.20 41.89
N CYS A 342 3.46 -56.13 43.22
CA CYS A 342 2.63 -55.31 44.10
C CYS A 342 1.14 -55.60 43.97
N GLN A 343 0.82 -56.89 43.92
CA GLN A 343 -0.53 -57.37 43.60
C GLN A 343 -1.35 -57.78 44.83
N HIS A 344 -0.75 -57.87 46.03
CA HIS A 344 -1.46 -58.26 47.26
C HIS A 344 -1.60 -57.05 48.20
N LYS A 345 -2.77 -56.88 48.82
CA LYS A 345 -3.01 -55.82 49.82
C LYS A 345 -2.76 -56.39 51.22
N ILE A 346 -1.98 -55.69 52.04
CA ILE A 346 -1.65 -56.12 53.40
C ILE A 346 -2.88 -55.88 54.29
N GLN A 347 -3.48 -56.94 54.84
CA GLN A 347 -4.61 -56.88 55.78
C GLN A 347 -4.08 -56.87 57.23
N LYS A 348 -4.57 -55.95 58.06
CA LYS A 348 -4.19 -55.82 59.48
C LYS A 348 -4.85 -56.94 60.31
N LEU A 349 -4.08 -57.59 61.19
CA LEU A 349 -4.58 -58.47 62.26
C LEU A 349 -5.05 -57.60 63.45
N ASP A 350 -6.29 -57.79 63.89
CA ASP A 350 -6.83 -57.21 65.13
C ASP A 350 -6.67 -58.21 66.30
N THR A 351 -5.97 -57.83 67.36
CA THR A 351 -6.36 -58.19 68.74
C THR A 351 -5.74 -57.22 69.75
N GLN A 352 -6.58 -56.64 70.60
CA GLN A 352 -6.25 -55.67 71.65
C GLN A 352 -5.49 -56.31 72.82
N ALA A 353 -4.53 -55.57 73.42
CA ALA A 353 -4.25 -55.63 74.86
C ALA A 353 -3.46 -54.39 75.35
N SER A 354 -4.01 -53.78 76.41
CA SER A 354 -3.38 -52.97 77.49
C SER A 354 -2.64 -51.65 77.19
N LEU A 355 -3.27 -50.55 77.65
CA LEU A 355 -2.67 -49.30 78.18
C LEU A 355 -1.91 -49.59 79.50
N PRO A 356 -0.94 -48.77 79.96
CA PRO A 356 -1.18 -47.47 80.65
C PRO A 356 -0.30 -46.31 80.11
N GLU A 357 -0.78 -45.06 80.05
CA GLU A 357 -0.68 -43.97 81.07
C GLU A 357 0.74 -43.57 81.49
N GLU A 358 1.14 -42.33 81.15
CA GLU A 358 1.88 -41.32 81.96
C GLU A 358 2.06 -40.07 81.05
N GLN A 359 1.46 -38.89 81.35
CA GLN A 359 2.03 -37.75 82.14
C GLN A 359 3.43 -37.32 81.63
N SER A 360 3.80 -36.05 81.46
CA SER A 360 3.30 -34.72 81.80
C SER A 360 4.28 -33.67 81.20
N SER A 361 3.88 -32.39 81.21
CA SER A 361 4.72 -31.16 81.33
C SER A 361 5.80 -30.86 80.27
N GLU A 362 5.76 -29.71 79.57
CA GLU A 362 6.47 -28.44 79.90
C GLU A 362 8.00 -28.66 80.06
N GLU A 363 8.95 -27.92 79.50
CA GLU A 363 9.05 -26.50 79.13
C GLU A 363 10.48 -26.25 78.57
N PHE A 364 10.72 -25.00 78.16
CA PHE A 364 12.00 -24.26 78.15
C PHE A 364 13.00 -24.34 76.99
N SER A 365 13.20 -23.13 76.45
CA SER A 365 14.32 -22.58 75.70
C SER A 365 15.70 -22.96 76.24
N ASN A 366 16.65 -23.13 75.33
CA ASN A 366 17.84 -22.28 75.28
C ASN A 366 18.45 -22.29 73.87
#